data_AF-A0A1S8WXL1-F1
#
_entry.id   AF-A0A1S8WXL1-F1
#
_cell.length_a   1.000
_cell.length_b   1.000
_cell.length_c   1.000
_cell.angle_alpha   90.00
_cell.angle_beta   90.00
_cell.angle_gamma   90.00
#
_symmetry.space_group_name_H-M   'P 1'
#
loop_
_entity.id
_entity.type
_entity.pdbx_description
1 polymer ?
#
loop_
_entity_poly.entity_id
_entity_poly.type
_entity_poly.pdbx_seq_one_letter_code
_entity_poly.pdbx_strand_id
1 'polypeptide(L)'
;MWTFVTKVLGLPPNALYVTYFGGCPRLGLPPDDETRDIWLNLGVLDQKLLPFGMEHNFWRAGQSSGAGLCGPATELHVDFNALSDQDGLRCARCLINSSSPQVVELWNTVFITHRLRVTDGDTIGPDSFEPLSKQFVDTGMGLERLACVMQL
;
A
#
# COMPACT_ATOMS: atom_id res chain seq x y z
N MET A 1 2.87 8.04 -8.72
CA MET A 1 3.79 7.62 -7.65
C MET A 1 5.15 7.18 -8.17
N TRP A 2 5.26 6.04 -8.87
CA TRP A 2 6.55 5.43 -9.27
C TRP A 2 7.55 6.37 -9.96
N THR A 3 7.11 7.11 -10.98
CA THR A 3 7.95 8.06 -11.72
C THR A 3 8.52 9.14 -10.81
N PHE A 4 7.73 9.66 -9.87
CA PHE A 4 8.22 10.68 -8.94
C PHE A 4 9.33 10.12 -8.04
N VAL A 5 9.10 8.95 -7.44
CA VAL A 5 10.08 8.33 -6.53
C VAL A 5 11.37 7.92 -7.25
N THR A 6 11.27 7.33 -8.43
CA THR A 6 12.45 6.77 -9.13
C THR A 6 13.13 7.74 -10.08
N LYS A 7 12.42 8.70 -10.67
CA LYS A 7 12.97 9.64 -11.67
C LYS A 7 13.18 11.05 -11.13
N VAL A 8 12.28 11.53 -10.27
CA VAL A 8 12.39 12.89 -9.71
C VAL A 8 13.24 12.89 -8.45
N LEU A 9 12.94 12.01 -7.49
CA LEU A 9 13.73 11.86 -6.27
C LEU A 9 15.00 11.01 -6.48
N GLY A 10 15.04 10.20 -7.55
CA GLY A 10 16.20 9.39 -7.89
C GLY A 10 16.42 8.19 -6.96
N LEU A 11 15.41 7.76 -6.19
CA LEU A 11 15.56 6.57 -5.37
C LEU A 11 15.76 5.33 -6.25
N PRO A 12 16.74 4.47 -5.92
CA PRO A 12 17.07 3.35 -6.75
C PRO A 12 15.98 2.27 -6.64
N PRO A 13 15.40 1.77 -7.76
CA PRO A 13 14.29 0.81 -7.73
C PRO A 13 14.56 -0.48 -6.94
N ASN A 14 15.83 -0.87 -6.82
CA ASN A 14 16.25 -2.05 -6.04
C ASN A 14 16.09 -1.86 -4.52
N ALA A 15 15.96 -0.63 -4.02
CA ALA A 15 15.65 -0.34 -2.62
C ALA A 15 14.14 -0.29 -2.33
N LEU A 16 13.31 -0.35 -3.38
CA LEU A 16 11.86 -0.19 -3.27
C LEU A 16 11.17 -1.56 -3.24
N TYR A 17 10.10 -1.64 -2.46
CA TYR A 17 9.14 -2.75 -2.46
C TYR A 17 7.74 -2.17 -2.57
N VAL A 18 6.81 -2.94 -3.11
CA VAL A 18 5.43 -2.52 -3.33
C VAL A 18 4.48 -3.59 -2.79
N THR A 19 3.40 -3.14 -2.15
CA THR A 19 2.33 -4.00 -1.68
C THR A 19 1.04 -3.73 -2.45
N TYR A 20 0.18 -4.74 -2.57
CA TYR A 20 -1.16 -4.62 -3.14
C TYR A 20 -2.17 -5.47 -2.37
N PHE A 21 -3.45 -5.21 -2.57
CA PHE A 21 -4.51 -5.94 -1.89
C PHE A 21 -4.63 -7.36 -2.41
N GLY A 22 -4.28 -8.35 -1.57
CA GLY A 22 -4.38 -9.78 -1.85
C GLY A 22 -5.79 -10.36 -1.68
N GLY A 23 -6.80 -9.52 -1.41
CA GLY A 23 -8.18 -9.95 -1.21
C GLY A 23 -8.51 -10.30 0.24
N CYS A 24 -9.82 -10.47 0.49
CA CYS A 24 -10.35 -10.99 1.73
C CYS A 24 -11.54 -11.92 1.43
N PRO A 25 -11.29 -13.23 1.22
CA PRO A 25 -12.35 -14.20 0.90
C PRO A 25 -13.48 -14.23 1.94
N ARG A 26 -13.14 -14.03 3.22
CA ARG A 26 -14.13 -13.97 4.32
C ARG A 26 -15.17 -12.87 4.14
N LEU A 27 -14.81 -11.77 3.49
CA LEU A 27 -15.71 -10.63 3.22
C LEU A 27 -16.13 -10.56 1.75
N GLY A 28 -15.81 -11.58 0.94
CA GLY A 28 -16.13 -11.57 -0.49
C GLY A 28 -15.38 -10.52 -1.31
N LEU A 29 -14.28 -9.96 -0.77
CA LEU A 29 -13.47 -8.97 -1.48
C LEU A 29 -12.39 -9.69 -2.30
N PRO A 30 -12.38 -9.58 -3.64
CA PRO A 30 -11.37 -10.22 -4.48
C PRO A 30 -9.99 -9.56 -4.34
N PRO A 31 -8.90 -10.25 -4.71
CA PRO A 31 -7.60 -9.62 -4.88
C PRO A 31 -7.64 -8.52 -5.94
N ASP A 32 -6.82 -7.49 -5.75
CA ASP A 32 -6.62 -6.40 -6.71
C ASP A 32 -5.53 -6.78 -7.73
N ASP A 33 -5.91 -7.65 -8.64
CA ASP A 33 -5.04 -8.13 -9.72
C ASP A 33 -4.69 -7.02 -10.72
N GLU A 34 -5.55 -6.01 -10.88
CA GLU A 34 -5.29 -4.86 -11.75
C GLU A 34 -4.07 -4.07 -11.25
N THR A 35 -4.04 -3.74 -9.96
CA THR A 35 -2.90 -3.08 -9.33
C THR A 35 -1.63 -3.90 -9.45
N ARG A 36 -1.70 -5.23 -9.24
CA ARG A 36 -0.55 -6.12 -9.41
C ARG A 36 0.02 -6.00 -10.83
N ASP A 37 -0.83 -6.13 -11.84
CA ASP A 37 -0.42 -6.17 -13.24
C ASP A 37 0.14 -4.80 -13.69
N ILE A 38 -0.43 -3.70 -13.20
CA ILE A 38 0.12 -2.36 -13.44
C ILE A 38 1.55 -2.24 -12.88
N TRP A 39 1.81 -2.73 -11.68
CA TRP A 39 3.15 -2.67 -11.09
C TRP A 39 4.18 -3.50 -11.85
N LEU A 40 3.79 -4.70 -12.28
CA LEU A 40 4.64 -5.54 -13.13
C LEU A 40 4.96 -4.84 -14.45
N ASN A 41 3.96 -4.22 -15.08
CA ASN A 41 4.14 -3.46 -16.33
C ASN A 41 5.02 -2.21 -16.17
N LEU A 42 5.03 -1.60 -14.98
CA LEU A 42 5.94 -0.50 -14.64
C LEU A 42 7.39 -0.96 -14.36
N GLY A 43 7.65 -2.28 -14.38
CA GLY A 43 8.97 -2.87 -14.21
C GLY A 43 9.33 -3.21 -12.77
N VAL A 44 8.37 -3.22 -11.84
CA VAL A 44 8.60 -3.75 -10.49
C VAL A 44 8.76 -5.27 -10.60
N LEU A 45 9.85 -5.78 -10.03
CA LEU A 45 10.12 -7.22 -10.02
C LEU A 45 9.09 -7.94 -9.14
N ASP A 46 8.63 -9.12 -9.57
CA ASP A 46 7.67 -9.95 -8.82
C ASP A 46 8.12 -10.22 -7.37
N GLN A 47 9.41 -10.49 -7.17
CA GLN A 47 10.00 -10.66 -5.82
C GLN A 47 9.93 -9.41 -4.92
N LYS A 48 9.63 -8.23 -5.47
CA LYS A 48 9.44 -6.96 -4.77
C LYS A 48 7.99 -6.50 -4.72
N LEU A 49 7.08 -7.27 -5.31
CA LEU A 49 5.64 -7.06 -5.26
C LEU A 49 5.00 -8.08 -4.31
N LEU A 50 4.25 -7.61 -3.32
CA LEU A 50 3.71 -8.46 -2.25
C LEU A 50 2.20 -8.29 -2.08
N PRO A 51 1.42 -9.37 -2.04
CA PRO A 51 0.03 -9.31 -1.63
C PRO A 51 -0.09 -9.25 -0.09
N PHE A 52 -0.92 -8.35 0.44
CA PHE A 52 -1.40 -8.42 1.82
C PHE A 52 -2.92 -8.29 1.93
N GLY A 53 -3.46 -8.78 3.03
CA GLY A 53 -4.89 -8.69 3.33
C GLY A 53 -5.30 -7.30 3.82
N MET A 54 -6.48 -7.26 4.44
CA MET A 54 -7.12 -5.99 4.83
C MET A 54 -6.35 -5.16 5.85
N GLU A 55 -5.53 -5.80 6.69
CA GLU A 55 -4.78 -5.10 7.74
C GLU A 55 -3.85 -4.02 7.17
N HIS A 56 -3.30 -4.26 5.98
CA HIS A 56 -2.33 -3.37 5.35
C HIS A 56 -2.85 -2.75 4.05
N ASN A 57 -3.45 -3.55 3.16
CA ASN A 57 -3.82 -3.08 1.83
C ASN A 57 -5.33 -2.84 1.64
N PHE A 58 -6.09 -2.64 2.71
CA PHE A 58 -7.48 -2.16 2.61
C PHE A 58 -7.71 -1.01 3.58
N TRP A 59 -7.70 0.21 3.05
CA TRP A 59 -7.83 1.40 3.86
C TRP A 59 -9.30 1.75 4.09
N ARG A 60 -9.61 2.25 5.29
CA ARG A 60 -10.94 2.69 5.68
C ARG A 60 -10.86 3.99 6.47
N ALA A 61 -11.69 4.96 6.09
CA ALA A 61 -11.93 6.13 6.89
C ALA A 61 -12.83 5.78 8.08
N GLY A 62 -12.65 6.47 9.20
CA GLY A 62 -13.60 6.41 10.31
C GLY A 62 -14.98 6.86 9.88
N GLN A 63 -16.03 6.25 10.44
CA GLN A 63 -17.42 6.58 10.12
C GLN A 63 -17.74 8.07 10.34
N SER A 64 -17.21 8.63 11.43
CA SER A 64 -17.43 10.03 11.85
C SER A 64 -16.55 11.05 11.13
N SER A 65 -15.40 10.64 10.60
CA SER A 65 -14.39 11.56 10.04
C SER A 65 -14.27 11.50 8.51
N GLY A 66 -14.63 10.38 7.88
CA GLY A 66 -14.60 10.24 6.42
C GLY A 66 -15.78 9.45 5.86
N ALA A 67 -16.89 9.44 6.58
CA ALA A 67 -18.18 8.90 6.14
C ALA A 67 -18.14 7.42 5.70
N GLY A 68 -17.17 6.65 6.23
CA GLY A 68 -16.98 5.23 5.93
C GLY A 68 -16.39 4.94 4.55
N LEU A 69 -15.81 5.92 3.85
CA LEU A 69 -15.15 5.68 2.57
C LEU A 69 -13.97 4.72 2.74
N CYS A 70 -13.85 3.74 1.85
CA CYS A 70 -12.84 2.70 1.93
C CYS A 70 -12.53 2.08 0.56
N GLY A 71 -11.47 1.27 0.52
CA GLY A 71 -11.12 0.50 -0.65
C GLY A 71 -9.73 -0.13 -0.58
N PRO A 72 -9.35 -0.89 -1.62
CA PRO A 72 -8.03 -1.48 -1.72
C PRO A 72 -6.97 -0.38 -1.84
N ALA A 73 -5.76 -0.70 -1.39
CA ALA A 73 -4.64 0.22 -1.40
C ALA A 73 -3.37 -0.47 -1.88
N THR A 74 -2.44 0.32 -2.39
CA THR A 74 -1.09 -0.08 -2.72
C THR A 74 -0.09 0.84 -2.04
N GLU A 75 0.91 0.25 -1.41
CA GLU A 75 1.92 0.99 -0.66
C GLU A 75 3.29 0.79 -1.27
N LEU A 76 4.12 1.82 -1.19
CA LEU A 76 5.52 1.81 -1.54
C LEU A 76 6.36 1.86 -0.27
N HIS A 77 7.24 0.87 -0.15
CA HIS A 77 8.13 0.66 0.98
C HIS A 77 9.58 0.88 0.56
N VAL A 78 10.39 1.40 1.48
CA VAL A 78 11.82 1.69 1.25
C VAL A 78 12.66 0.89 2.23
N ASP A 79 13.65 0.17 1.71
CA ASP A 79 14.66 -0.55 2.49
C ASP A 79 15.90 0.31 2.67
N PHE A 80 16.14 0.78 3.89
CA PHE A 80 17.26 1.66 4.22
C PHE A 80 18.63 1.00 4.05
N ASN A 81 18.73 -0.32 4.20
CA ASN A 81 20.00 -1.02 3.96
C ASN A 81 20.33 -1.06 2.46
N ALA A 82 19.32 -1.23 1.61
CA ALA A 82 19.48 -1.17 0.17
C ALA A 82 19.80 0.24 -0.35
N LEU A 83 19.46 1.30 0.42
CA LEU A 83 19.86 2.68 0.11
C LEU A 83 21.31 3.00 0.50
N SER A 84 21.78 2.47 1.63
CA SER A 84 23.08 2.85 2.21
C SER A 84 24.26 1.97 1.76
N ASP A 85 24.01 0.96 0.93
CA ASP A 85 25.00 0.01 0.37
C ASP A 85 25.88 -0.69 1.44
N GLN A 86 25.43 -0.70 2.71
CA GLN A 86 26.23 -1.14 3.85
C GLN A 86 26.29 -2.65 4.07
N ASP A 87 25.43 -3.41 3.41
CA ASP A 87 25.39 -4.87 3.54
C ASP A 87 24.79 -5.42 2.25
N GLY A 88 25.61 -6.06 1.41
CA GLY A 88 25.24 -6.49 0.06
C GLY A 88 23.81 -7.03 -0.02
N LEU A 89 23.03 -6.50 -0.97
CA LEU A 89 21.57 -6.66 -1.15
C LEU A 89 20.99 -7.93 -0.52
N ARG A 90 20.59 -7.86 0.75
CA ARG A 90 19.80 -8.90 1.41
C ARG A 90 18.33 -8.64 1.10
N CYS A 91 17.60 -9.70 0.78
CA CYS A 91 16.17 -9.61 0.52
C CYS A 91 15.42 -9.17 1.78
N ALA A 92 14.81 -7.98 1.75
CA ALA A 92 14.00 -7.42 2.83
C ALA A 92 12.49 -7.76 2.69
N ARG A 93 12.13 -8.67 1.78
CA ARG A 93 10.74 -9.06 1.51
C ARG A 93 9.99 -9.49 2.77
N CYS A 94 10.64 -10.21 3.68
CA CYS A 94 10.05 -10.65 4.94
C CYS A 94 9.91 -9.54 6.01
N LEU A 95 10.46 -8.35 5.76
CA LEU A 95 10.39 -7.20 6.65
C LEU A 95 9.28 -6.21 6.26
N ILE A 96 8.70 -6.35 5.07
CA ILE A 96 7.59 -5.49 4.61
C ILE A 96 6.39 -5.68 5.54
N ASN A 97 5.81 -4.57 6.02
CA ASN A 97 4.73 -4.55 7.02
C ASN A 97 5.05 -5.26 8.34
N SER A 98 6.34 -5.49 8.64
CA SER A 98 6.81 -5.91 9.96
C SER A 98 7.09 -4.69 10.86
N SER A 99 7.43 -4.94 12.13
CA SER A 99 7.91 -3.90 13.05
C SER A 99 9.38 -3.52 12.86
N SER A 100 10.04 -4.01 11.79
CA SER A 100 11.44 -3.73 11.53
C SER A 100 11.68 -2.26 11.16
N PRO A 101 12.62 -1.56 11.82
CA PRO A 101 12.97 -0.19 11.45
C PRO A 101 13.75 -0.09 10.13
N GLN A 102 14.23 -1.22 9.58
CA GLN A 102 14.98 -1.25 8.33
C GLN A 102 14.13 -0.90 7.11
N VAL A 103 12.84 -1.26 7.14
CA VAL A 103 11.92 -1.01 6.04
C VAL A 103 10.80 -0.11 6.52
N VAL A 104 10.54 0.96 5.78
CA VAL A 104 9.48 1.91 6.10
C VAL A 104 8.49 2.02 4.95
N GLU A 105 7.21 2.04 5.27
CA GLU A 105 6.16 2.46 4.35
C GLU A 105 6.33 3.96 4.06
N LEU A 106 6.70 4.31 2.84
CA LEU A 106 6.91 5.71 2.46
C LEU A 106 5.61 6.36 1.97
N TRP A 107 4.85 5.66 1.14
CA TRP A 107 3.74 6.24 0.40
C TRP A 107 2.61 5.22 0.20
N ASN A 108 1.40 5.57 0.63
CA ASN A 108 0.19 4.80 0.38
C ASN A 108 -0.69 5.44 -0.71
N THR A 109 -1.24 4.64 -1.61
CA THR A 109 -2.23 5.04 -2.62
C THR A 109 -3.48 4.18 -2.45
N VAL A 110 -4.59 4.82 -2.09
CA VAL A 110 -5.88 4.18 -1.83
C VAL A 110 -6.82 4.41 -3.01
N PHE A 111 -7.44 3.34 -3.49
CA PHE A 111 -8.49 3.38 -4.49
C PHE A 111 -9.85 3.37 -3.78
N ILE A 112 -10.41 4.56 -3.57
CA ILE A 112 -11.70 4.73 -2.90
C ILE A 112 -12.80 4.22 -3.83
N THR A 113 -13.34 3.07 -3.49
CA THR A 113 -14.26 2.28 -4.32
C THR A 113 -15.55 1.94 -3.60
N HIS A 114 -15.54 1.94 -2.26
CA HIS A 114 -16.67 1.54 -1.44
C HIS A 114 -16.96 2.53 -0.31
N ARG A 115 -18.15 2.41 0.26
CA ARG A 115 -18.55 2.98 1.53
C ARG A 115 -18.95 1.86 2.47
N LEU A 116 -18.46 1.89 3.70
CA LEU A 116 -18.86 0.97 4.75
C LEU A 116 -20.25 1.36 5.26
N ARG A 117 -21.21 0.46 5.14
CA ARG A 117 -22.55 0.61 5.72
C ARG A 117 -22.46 0.47 7.24
N VAL A 118 -23.12 1.38 7.95
CA VAL A 118 -23.35 1.21 9.39
C VAL A 118 -24.32 0.05 9.57
N THR A 119 -23.91 -0.98 10.31
CA THR A 119 -24.82 -2.02 10.78
C THR A 119 -24.87 -1.96 12.30
N ASP A 120 -26.02 -2.29 12.88
CA ASP A 120 -26.15 -2.41 14.33
C ASP A 120 -25.21 -3.54 14.82
N GLY A 121 -24.20 -3.19 15.62
CA GLY A 121 -23.31 -4.16 16.28
C GLY A 121 -21.87 -4.30 15.78
N ASP A 122 -21.30 -3.28 15.09
CA ASP A 122 -19.87 -3.19 14.67
C ASP A 122 -19.32 -4.37 13.85
N THR A 123 -20.18 -5.28 13.41
CA THR A 123 -19.75 -6.50 12.72
C THR A 123 -19.65 -6.24 11.22
N ILE A 124 -18.44 -6.37 10.67
CA ILE A 124 -18.19 -6.23 9.23
C ILE A 124 -18.40 -7.59 8.55
N GLY A 125 -19.33 -7.63 7.60
CA GLY A 125 -19.62 -8.77 6.74
C GLY A 125 -19.50 -8.42 5.25
N PRO A 126 -19.76 -9.38 4.35
CA PRO A 126 -19.74 -9.15 2.91
C PRO A 126 -20.68 -8.01 2.46
N ASP A 127 -21.85 -7.91 3.08
CA ASP A 127 -22.87 -6.89 2.75
C ASP A 127 -22.57 -5.50 3.33
N SER A 128 -21.46 -5.35 4.07
CA SER A 128 -21.06 -4.07 4.67
C SER A 128 -20.46 -3.10 3.65
N PHE A 129 -20.08 -3.55 2.46
CA PHE A 129 -19.40 -2.71 1.46
C PHE A 129 -20.36 -2.28 0.35
N GLU A 130 -20.71 -1.01 0.33
CA GLU A 130 -21.51 -0.40 -0.73
C GLU A 130 -20.60 0.18 -1.82
N PRO A 131 -20.68 -0.27 -3.08
CA PRO A 131 -19.88 0.29 -4.16
C PRO A 131 -20.28 1.74 -4.44
N LEU A 132 -19.28 2.59 -4.70
CA LEU A 132 -19.51 3.98 -5.07
C LEU A 132 -19.84 4.11 -6.55
N SER A 133 -20.66 5.11 -6.89
CA SER A 133 -20.99 5.43 -8.30
C SER A 133 -19.80 6.05 -9.06
N LYS A 134 -18.80 6.55 -8.35
CA LYS A 134 -17.55 7.09 -8.87
C LYS A 134 -16.40 6.62 -8.00
N GLN A 135 -15.29 6.31 -8.65
CA GLN A 135 -14.05 5.92 -7.99
C GLN A 135 -13.15 7.15 -7.82
N PHE A 136 -12.41 7.18 -6.73
CA PHE A 136 -11.47 8.26 -6.43
C PHE A 136 -10.12 7.69 -6.01
N VAL A 137 -9.07 8.48 -6.15
CA VAL A 137 -7.74 8.15 -5.65
C VAL A 137 -7.46 9.09 -4.49
N ASP A 138 -7.11 8.52 -3.35
CA ASP A 138 -6.54 9.22 -2.21
C ASP A 138 -5.10 8.72 -2.02
N THR A 139 -4.16 9.61 -1.71
CA THR A 139 -2.76 9.21 -1.58
C THR A 139 -2.05 10.04 -0.53
N GLY A 140 -1.25 9.37 0.29
CA GLY A 140 -0.55 9.97 1.42
C GLY A 140 0.90 9.51 1.46
N MET A 141 1.81 10.46 1.56
CA MET A 141 3.24 10.23 1.79
C MET A 141 3.66 10.98 3.05
N GLY A 142 4.30 10.28 3.98
CA GLY A 142 4.78 10.91 5.22
C GLY A 142 5.97 11.83 4.92
N LEU A 143 5.84 13.13 5.20
CA LEU A 143 6.90 14.11 4.91
C LEU A 143 8.18 13.82 5.70
N GLU A 144 8.05 13.43 6.96
CA GLU A 144 9.16 13.11 7.86
C GLU A 144 9.88 11.84 7.40
N ARG A 145 9.12 10.83 6.95
CA ARG A 145 9.66 9.59 6.38
C ARG A 145 10.42 9.88 5.08
N LEU A 146 9.84 10.70 4.21
CA LEU A 146 10.50 11.14 2.98
C LEU A 146 11.79 11.90 3.29
N ALA A 147 11.75 12.86 4.22
CA ALA A 147 12.93 13.64 4.60
C ALA A 147 14.06 12.72 5.10
N CYS A 148 13.74 11.73 5.93
CA CYS A 148 14.72 10.74 6.39
C CYS A 148 15.32 9.94 5.24
N VAL A 149 14.49 9.43 4.31
CA VAL A 149 14.95 8.69 3.12
C VAL A 149 15.87 9.52 2.23
N MET A 150 15.58 10.80 2.05
CA MET A 150 16.33 11.69 1.14
C MET A 150 17.61 12.29 1.75
N GLN A 151 17.81 12.16 3.06
CA GLN A 151 18.95 12.75 3.79
C GLN A 151 19.94 11.70 4.31
N LEU A 152 19.72 10.41 3.99
CA LEU A 152 20.67 9.33 4.19
C LEU A 152 21.80 9.38 3.16
#